data_AF-A0A9Q1M6K1-F1
#
_entry.id   AF-A0A9Q1M6K1-F1
#
_cell.length_a   1.000
_cell.length_b   1.000
_cell.length_c   1.000
_cell.angle_alpha   90.00
_cell.angle_beta   90.00
_cell.angle_gamma   90.00
#
_symmetry.space_group_name_H-M   'P 1'
#
loop_
_entity.id
_entity.type
_entity.pdbx_description
1 polymer ?
#
loop_
_entity_poly.entity_id
_entity_poly.type
_entity_poly.pdbx_seq_one_letter_code
_entity_poly.pdbx_strand_id
1 'polypeptide(L)'
;MNEIMKDAFDLCDPAFQGKTNDKSNNKSKGKGKSKGRSNGKSTETSVSSLIQSLATIDLNPSYNRATMDLLTEGLNKGISVIAAVRCLVKYEYKTPVYYLLCDSDENSFVLRVFGIQKAAIKQGDQVTLLEPFCKFVDFEWQGKHYQFKSVRVNLLEQVLVNGNVVSPNFAIRESILFAQSRA
;
A
#
# COMPACT_ATOMS: atom_id res chain seq x y z
N MET A 1 7.23 -13.48 -12.57
CA MET A 1 6.08 -12.90 -11.84
C MET A 1 5.89 -13.53 -10.45
N ASN A 2 6.38 -14.77 -10.23
CA ASN A 2 6.00 -15.57 -9.06
C ASN A 2 6.87 -15.31 -7.80
N GLU A 3 8.13 -14.90 -7.93
CA GLU A 3 8.99 -14.60 -6.76
C GLU A 3 8.74 -13.21 -6.16
N ILE A 4 8.26 -12.25 -6.96
CA ILE A 4 7.89 -10.89 -6.53
C ILE A 4 6.84 -10.92 -5.42
N MET A 5 5.87 -11.81 -5.56
CA MET A 5 4.77 -11.94 -4.61
C MET A 5 5.22 -12.69 -3.35
N LYS A 6 6.20 -13.61 -3.46
CA LYS A 6 6.77 -14.30 -2.30
C LYS A 6 7.29 -13.32 -1.25
N ASP A 7 8.19 -12.41 -1.62
CA ASP A 7 8.80 -11.49 -0.65
C ASP A 7 7.80 -10.43 -0.14
N ALA A 8 6.82 -10.03 -0.98
CA ALA A 8 5.74 -9.15 -0.56
C ALA A 8 4.85 -9.78 0.53
N PHE A 9 4.55 -11.07 0.38
CA PHE A 9 3.62 -11.79 1.24
C PHE A 9 4.32 -12.44 2.45
N ASP A 10 5.51 -13.02 2.29
CA ASP A 10 6.31 -13.57 3.41
C ASP A 10 6.76 -12.45 4.38
N LEU A 11 6.96 -11.21 3.93
CA LEU A 11 7.21 -10.05 4.81
C LEU A 11 5.96 -9.58 5.57
N CYS A 12 4.75 -10.02 5.18
CA CYS A 12 3.49 -9.52 5.71
C CYS A 12 2.60 -10.62 6.34
N ASP A 13 3.13 -11.83 6.50
CA ASP A 13 2.38 -13.04 6.88
C ASP A 13 1.68 -13.02 8.27
N PRO A 14 2.01 -12.16 9.27
CA PRO A 14 1.12 -12.03 10.44
C PRO A 14 -0.02 -11.01 10.27
N ALA A 15 -0.04 -10.19 9.21
CA ALA A 15 -1.02 -9.10 9.04
C ALA A 15 -2.12 -9.40 8.01
N PHE A 16 -1.92 -10.34 7.09
CA PHE A 16 -2.91 -10.70 6.07
C PHE A 16 -3.89 -11.80 6.50
N GLN A 17 -3.54 -12.60 7.51
CA GLN A 17 -4.48 -13.53 8.11
C GLN A 17 -5.40 -12.74 9.06
N GLY A 18 -6.53 -12.30 8.52
CA GLY A 18 -7.68 -11.93 9.32
C GLY A 18 -7.92 -13.02 10.36
N LYS A 19 -7.82 -12.64 11.64
CA LYS A 19 -8.07 -13.55 12.76
C LYS A 19 -9.47 -14.12 12.65
N THR A 20 -9.60 -15.38 12.28
CA THR A 20 -10.78 -16.18 12.58
C THR A 20 -10.56 -16.99 13.86
N ASN A 21 -11.37 -16.63 14.85
CA ASN A 21 -11.88 -17.40 15.98
C ASN A 21 -11.08 -17.47 17.31
N ASP A 22 -11.65 -16.75 18.28
CA ASP A 22 -12.04 -17.18 19.62
C ASP A 22 -11.20 -18.21 20.38
N LYS A 23 -10.63 -17.75 21.51
CA LYS A 23 -10.99 -18.31 22.83
C LYS A 23 -10.52 -17.42 23.98
N SER A 24 -11.49 -17.10 24.82
CA SER A 24 -11.35 -16.56 26.17
C SER A 24 -10.41 -17.40 27.05
N ASN A 25 -9.56 -16.75 27.86
CA ASN A 25 -9.57 -16.95 29.31
C ASN A 25 -8.69 -15.95 30.08
N ASN A 26 -9.29 -15.41 31.14
CA ASN A 26 -8.71 -14.60 32.20
C ASN A 26 -7.56 -15.30 32.95
N LYS A 27 -6.50 -14.56 33.31
CA LYS A 27 -6.12 -14.35 34.73
C LYS A 27 -5.05 -13.26 34.91
N SER A 28 -5.31 -12.38 35.87
CA SER A 28 -4.52 -11.21 36.27
C SER A 28 -3.41 -11.56 37.27
N LYS A 29 -2.26 -10.86 37.21
CA LYS A 29 -1.64 -10.04 38.29
C LYS A 29 -0.13 -9.85 38.06
N GLY A 30 0.31 -8.59 38.10
CA GLY A 30 1.72 -8.22 38.25
C GLY A 30 1.86 -6.72 38.45
N LYS A 31 1.93 -6.28 39.72
CA LYS A 31 2.29 -4.90 40.10
C LYS A 31 3.78 -4.68 39.82
N GLY A 32 4.11 -3.64 39.06
CA GLY A 32 5.47 -3.15 38.89
C GLY A 32 5.48 -1.63 38.74
N LYS A 33 5.91 -0.93 39.78
CA LYS A 33 6.19 0.51 39.79
C LYS A 33 7.55 0.72 39.11
N SER A 34 7.62 1.52 38.05
CA SER A 34 8.88 2.10 37.59
C SER A 34 8.68 3.54 37.15
N LYS A 35 9.19 4.44 38.00
CA LYS A 35 9.51 5.84 37.75
C LYS A 35 10.54 5.93 36.63
N GLY A 36 10.39 6.90 35.72
CA GLY A 36 11.55 7.56 35.14
C GLY A 36 11.49 7.88 33.65
N ARG A 37 11.73 9.16 33.38
CA ARG A 37 12.35 9.76 32.17
C ARG A 37 11.40 10.04 31.01
N SER A 38 10.94 11.30 31.01
CA SER A 38 10.51 12.02 29.82
C SER A 38 11.65 12.04 28.79
N ASN A 39 11.56 11.17 27.77
CA ASN A 39 12.33 11.29 26.56
C ASN A 39 11.45 11.94 25.48
N GLY A 40 12.05 12.88 24.75
CA GLY A 40 11.42 13.70 23.74
C GLY A 40 10.55 12.89 22.77
N LYS A 41 9.34 13.39 22.58
CA LYS A 41 8.31 12.82 21.70
C LYS A 41 8.75 12.98 20.25
N SER A 42 9.51 12.02 19.73
CA SER A 42 9.55 11.77 18.29
C SER A 42 8.11 11.41 17.91
N THR A 43 7.43 12.30 17.20
CA THR A 43 6.07 12.05 16.71
C THR A 43 6.16 11.23 15.43
N GLU A 44 6.74 10.03 15.52
CA GLU A 44 6.49 9.01 14.51
C GLU A 44 5.04 8.58 14.66
N THR A 45 4.17 9.19 13.87
CA THR A 45 2.77 8.77 13.72
C THR A 45 2.79 7.31 13.28
N SER A 46 2.27 6.43 14.11
CA SER A 46 2.17 5.01 13.78
C SER A 46 1.39 4.84 12.48
N VAL A 47 1.78 3.88 11.63
CA VAL A 47 1.04 3.58 10.39
C VAL A 47 -0.43 3.29 10.68
N SER A 48 -0.74 2.70 11.84
CA SER A 48 -2.13 2.48 12.27
C SER A 48 -2.90 3.78 12.49
N SER A 49 -2.28 4.78 13.14
CA SER A 49 -2.91 6.11 13.29
C SER A 49 -3.06 6.83 11.96
N LEU A 50 -2.12 6.62 11.02
CA LEU A 50 -2.24 7.17 9.67
C LEU A 50 -3.44 6.56 8.95
N ILE A 51 -3.58 5.23 8.95
CA ILE A 51 -4.71 4.51 8.35
C ILE A 51 -6.06 5.03 8.86
N GLN A 52 -6.19 5.20 10.18
CA GLN A 52 -7.41 5.74 10.79
C GLN A 52 -7.71 7.17 10.34
N SER A 53 -6.68 7.99 10.15
CA SER A 53 -6.85 9.38 9.67
C SER A 53 -7.19 9.48 8.18
N LEU A 54 -6.98 8.43 7.37
CA LEU A 54 -7.24 8.49 5.94
C LEU A 54 -8.69 8.86 5.63
N ALA A 55 -9.66 8.35 6.42
CA ALA A 55 -11.08 8.58 6.23
C ALA A 55 -11.49 10.07 6.23
N THR A 56 -10.73 10.93 6.92
CA THR A 56 -11.06 12.36 7.09
C THR A 56 -10.37 13.27 6.08
N ILE A 57 -9.62 12.72 5.13
CA ILE A 57 -8.86 13.50 4.15
C ILE A 57 -9.78 13.96 3.02
N ASP A 58 -9.82 15.28 2.82
CA ASP A 58 -10.51 15.92 1.72
C ASP A 58 -9.75 15.69 0.41
N LEU A 59 -10.47 15.28 -0.63
CA LEU A 59 -9.93 15.11 -1.97
C LEU A 59 -10.49 16.15 -2.92
N ASN A 60 -9.82 16.29 -4.06
CA ASN A 60 -10.36 17.06 -5.17
C ASN A 60 -11.75 16.49 -5.55
N PRO A 61 -12.81 17.34 -5.60
CA PRO A 61 -14.17 16.88 -5.94
C PRO A 61 -14.31 16.30 -7.36
N SER A 62 -13.29 16.44 -8.22
CA SER A 62 -13.30 15.80 -9.55
C SER A 62 -13.20 14.28 -9.51
N TYR A 63 -12.83 13.68 -8.38
CA TYR A 63 -12.74 12.23 -8.21
C TYR A 63 -13.67 11.74 -7.11
N ASN A 64 -14.38 10.66 -7.38
CA ASN A 64 -15.12 9.93 -6.36
C ASN A 64 -14.13 9.11 -5.52
N ARG A 65 -14.19 9.26 -4.21
CA ARG A 65 -13.39 8.46 -3.29
C ARG A 65 -13.96 7.06 -3.17
N ALA A 66 -13.10 6.05 -3.18
CA ALA A 66 -13.46 4.66 -2.88
C ALA A 66 -12.37 3.95 -2.06
N THR A 67 -12.76 2.85 -1.44
CA THR A 67 -11.91 1.85 -0.80
C THR A 67 -11.64 0.70 -1.77
N MET A 68 -10.65 -0.14 -1.47
CA MET A 68 -10.16 -1.16 -2.39
C MET A 68 -11.16 -2.27 -2.67
N ASP A 69 -12.02 -2.61 -1.71
CA ASP A 69 -13.10 -3.57 -1.84
C ASP A 69 -14.10 -3.19 -2.95
N LEU A 70 -14.37 -1.89 -3.11
CA LEU A 70 -15.30 -1.33 -4.10
C LEU A 70 -14.72 -1.23 -5.52
N LEU A 71 -13.41 -1.39 -5.72
CA LEU A 71 -12.81 -1.35 -7.05
C LEU A 71 -13.14 -2.61 -7.86
N THR A 72 -13.47 -2.40 -9.14
CA THR A 72 -13.62 -3.47 -10.13
C THR A 72 -12.29 -3.77 -10.82
N GLU A 73 -12.15 -4.97 -11.38
CA GLU A 73 -11.00 -5.33 -12.21
C GLU A 73 -10.91 -4.43 -13.46
N GLY A 74 -9.69 -4.03 -13.83
CA GLY A 74 -9.42 -3.08 -14.89
C GLY A 74 -9.30 -1.63 -14.41
N LEU A 75 -9.52 -0.68 -15.33
CA LEU A 75 -9.37 0.76 -15.08
C LEU A 75 -10.61 1.36 -14.39
N ASN A 76 -10.42 1.98 -13.24
CA ASN A 76 -11.50 2.62 -12.46
C ASN A 76 -11.49 4.15 -12.69
N LYS A 77 -12.02 4.60 -13.84
CA LYS A 77 -12.02 6.03 -14.22
C LYS A 77 -12.80 6.91 -13.25
N GLY A 78 -12.30 8.13 -12.99
CA GLY A 78 -12.93 9.06 -12.05
C GLY A 78 -12.95 8.60 -10.59
N ILE A 79 -12.31 7.46 -10.26
CA ILE A 79 -12.18 6.97 -8.89
C ILE A 79 -10.81 7.36 -8.33
N SER A 80 -10.77 7.63 -7.03
CA SER A 80 -9.54 7.81 -6.26
C SER A 80 -9.53 6.92 -5.03
N VAL A 81 -8.36 6.38 -4.70
CA VAL A 81 -8.12 5.60 -3.48
C VAL A 81 -7.02 6.27 -2.67
N ILE A 82 -7.27 6.52 -1.39
CA ILE A 82 -6.25 6.98 -0.46
C ILE A 82 -5.79 5.80 0.39
N ALA A 83 -4.48 5.62 0.50
CA ALA A 83 -3.90 4.55 1.27
C ALA A 83 -2.59 4.97 1.94
N ALA A 84 -2.25 4.31 3.04
CA ALA A 84 -0.99 4.46 3.75
C ALA A 84 0.01 3.41 3.27
N VAL A 85 1.27 3.82 3.08
CA VAL A 85 2.36 2.92 2.69
C VAL A 85 2.86 2.16 3.91
N ARG A 86 2.65 0.85 3.93
CA ARG A 86 3.17 -0.05 4.97
C ARG A 86 4.66 -0.30 4.79
N CYS A 87 5.07 -0.68 3.59
CA CYS A 87 6.48 -0.97 3.29
C CYS A 87 6.77 -1.01 1.78
N LEU A 88 8.05 -0.88 1.45
CA LEU A 88 8.60 -1.25 0.15
C LEU A 88 8.79 -2.76 0.10
N VAL A 89 8.24 -3.39 -0.93
CA VAL A 89 8.49 -4.81 -1.23
C VAL A 89 9.82 -4.89 -1.98
N LYS A 90 10.76 -5.65 -1.42
CA LYS A 90 12.07 -5.85 -2.04
C LYS A 90 11.93 -6.76 -3.26
N TYR A 91 12.53 -6.34 -4.36
CA TYR A 91 12.65 -7.15 -5.57
C TYR A 91 13.94 -6.79 -6.29
N GLU A 92 14.56 -7.78 -6.94
CA GLU A 92 15.88 -7.64 -7.56
C GLU A 92 15.87 -6.71 -8.78
N TYR A 93 14.70 -6.50 -9.39
CA TYR A 93 14.58 -5.68 -10.58
C TYR A 93 14.31 -4.23 -10.21
N LYS A 94 14.91 -3.32 -10.99
CA LYS A 94 14.77 -1.87 -10.78
C LYS A 94 13.34 -1.37 -11.02
N THR A 95 12.60 -1.98 -11.95
CA THR A 95 11.22 -1.62 -12.28
C THR A 95 10.37 -2.85 -12.63
N PRO A 96 9.07 -2.85 -12.31
CA PRO A 96 8.37 -1.85 -11.50
C PRO A 96 8.79 -1.93 -10.02
N VAL A 97 8.54 -0.84 -9.29
CA VAL A 97 8.70 -0.81 -7.83
C VAL A 97 7.41 -1.27 -7.17
N TYR A 98 7.53 -2.08 -6.11
CA TYR A 98 6.40 -2.70 -5.42
C TYR A 98 6.27 -2.14 -4.01
N TYR A 99 5.05 -1.80 -3.60
CA TYR A 99 4.73 -1.34 -2.25
C TYR A 99 3.52 -2.09 -1.70
N LEU A 100 3.51 -2.33 -0.39
CA LEU A 100 2.29 -2.73 0.31
C LEU A 100 1.60 -1.49 0.87
N LEU A 101 0.32 -1.33 0.55
CA LEU A 101 -0.53 -0.23 0.98
C LEU A 101 -1.73 -0.75 1.77
N CYS A 102 -2.28 0.10 2.64
CA CYS A 102 -3.57 -0.12 3.30
C CYS A 102 -4.49 1.08 3.10
N ASP A 103 -5.74 0.86 2.71
CA ASP A 103 -6.75 1.92 2.67
C ASP A 103 -7.35 2.20 4.07
N SER A 104 -8.37 3.06 4.13
CA SER A 104 -9.06 3.43 5.38
C SER A 104 -9.86 2.29 6.03
N ASP A 105 -10.20 1.25 5.27
CA ASP A 105 -10.95 0.09 5.74
C ASP A 105 -10.00 -1.06 6.13
N GLU A 106 -8.71 -0.74 6.24
CA GLU A 106 -7.61 -1.66 6.55
C GLU A 106 -7.38 -2.73 5.47
N ASN A 107 -8.00 -2.60 4.29
CA ASN A 107 -7.77 -3.50 3.17
C ASN A 107 -6.35 -3.30 2.64
N SER A 108 -5.58 -4.39 2.63
CA SER A 108 -4.19 -4.40 2.19
C SER A 108 -4.06 -4.82 0.73
N PHE A 109 -3.24 -4.12 -0.04
CA PHE A 109 -3.08 -4.37 -1.48
C PHE A 109 -1.70 -3.99 -2.00
N VAL A 110 -1.30 -4.62 -3.11
CA VAL A 110 0.01 -4.40 -3.72
C VAL A 110 -0.07 -3.28 -4.76
N LEU A 111 0.67 -2.21 -4.56
CA LEU A 111 0.89 -1.17 -5.56
C LEU A 111 2.12 -1.51 -6.42
N ARG A 112 1.94 -1.48 -7.74
CA ARG A 112 3.00 -1.63 -8.74
C ARG A 112 3.18 -0.31 -9.47
N VAL A 113 4.34 0.29 -9.30
CA VAL A 113 4.65 1.61 -9.86
C VAL A 113 5.67 1.47 -10.98
N PHE A 114 5.28 1.92 -12.16
CA PHE A 114 6.17 2.06 -13.32
C PHE A 114 6.58 3.52 -13.44
N GLY A 115 7.81 3.78 -13.91
CA GLY A 115 8.22 5.15 -14.24
C GLY A 115 8.54 6.07 -13.07
N ILE A 116 8.46 5.60 -11.81
CA ILE A 116 8.77 6.40 -10.62
C ILE A 116 9.91 5.76 -9.83
N GLN A 117 10.88 6.57 -9.43
CA GLN A 117 12.00 6.15 -8.60
C GLN A 117 11.51 5.74 -7.20
N LYS A 118 12.10 4.67 -6.65
CA LYS A 118 11.77 4.13 -5.32
C LYS A 118 11.83 5.16 -4.17
N ALA A 119 12.60 6.24 -4.33
CA ALA A 119 12.78 7.28 -3.33
C ALA A 119 11.60 8.26 -3.22
N ALA A 120 10.68 8.24 -4.20
CA ALA A 120 9.54 9.14 -4.26
C ALA A 120 8.43 8.80 -3.25
N ILE A 121 8.32 7.52 -2.88
CA ILE A 121 7.30 6.99 -1.98
C ILE A 121 8.03 6.23 -0.87
N LYS A 122 7.74 6.57 0.38
CA LYS A 122 8.37 6.01 1.58
C LYS A 122 7.32 5.36 2.47
N GLN A 123 7.79 4.50 3.36
CA GLN A 123 6.95 3.96 4.43
C GLN A 123 6.40 5.09 5.30
N GLY A 124 5.13 5.00 5.66
CA GLY A 124 4.42 6.03 6.42
C GLY A 124 3.92 7.20 5.57
N ASP A 125 4.18 7.22 4.26
CA ASP A 125 3.53 8.19 3.38
C ASP A 125 2.05 7.82 3.18
N GLN A 126 1.23 8.86 3.04
CA GLN A 126 -0.08 8.76 2.43
C GLN A 126 0.09 8.83 0.91
N VAL A 127 -0.59 7.94 0.19
CA VAL A 127 -0.63 7.92 -1.26
C VAL A 127 -2.09 8.02 -1.72
N THR A 128 -2.37 8.95 -2.63
CA THR A 128 -3.64 9.00 -3.37
C THR A 128 -3.39 8.47 -4.78
N LEU A 129 -4.15 7.44 -5.17
CA LEU A 129 -4.10 6.81 -6.48
C LEU A 129 -5.29 7.30 -7.30
N LEU A 130 -5.04 7.95 -8.43
CA LEU A 130 -6.07 8.45 -9.34
C LEU A 130 -6.26 7.49 -10.51
N GLU A 131 -7.52 7.15 -10.78
CA GLU A 131 -7.93 6.20 -11.81
C GLU A 131 -7.17 4.87 -11.74
N PRO A 132 -7.21 4.16 -10.60
CA PRO A 132 -6.38 2.97 -10.39
C PRO A 132 -6.77 1.85 -11.37
N PHE A 133 -5.76 1.25 -12.01
CA PHE A 133 -5.92 0.00 -12.75
C PHE A 133 -5.77 -1.17 -11.78
N CYS A 134 -6.88 -1.77 -11.38
CA CYS A 134 -6.92 -2.88 -10.45
C CYS A 134 -6.82 -4.22 -11.19
N LYS A 135 -6.12 -5.18 -10.60
CA LYS A 135 -6.07 -6.58 -11.04
C LYS A 135 -6.34 -7.47 -9.85
N PHE A 136 -7.22 -8.44 -10.04
CA PHE A 136 -7.36 -9.53 -9.08
C PHE A 136 -6.32 -10.60 -9.39
N VAL A 137 -5.56 -11.00 -8.38
CA VAL A 137 -4.53 -12.02 -8.50
C VAL A 137 -5.01 -13.23 -7.73
N ASP A 138 -5.10 -14.35 -8.43
CA ASP A 138 -5.53 -15.64 -7.90
C ASP A 138 -4.70 -16.74 -8.59
N PHE A 139 -3.83 -17.41 -7.84
CA PHE A 139 -3.00 -18.49 -8.37
C PHE A 139 -2.51 -19.44 -7.28
N GLU A 140 -2.18 -20.67 -7.68
CA GLU A 140 -1.50 -21.63 -6.83
C GLU A 140 -0.03 -21.77 -7.23
N TRP A 141 0.85 -21.90 -6.23
CA TRP A 141 2.27 -22.13 -6.45
C TRP A 141 2.89 -22.89 -5.27
N GLN A 142 3.68 -23.92 -5.56
CA GLN A 142 4.31 -24.80 -4.57
C GLN A 142 3.34 -25.30 -3.47
N GLY A 143 2.08 -25.58 -3.85
CA GLY A 143 1.06 -26.09 -2.93
C GLY A 143 0.45 -25.02 -2.00
N LYS A 144 0.72 -23.74 -2.23
CA LYS A 144 0.04 -22.61 -1.57
C LYS A 144 -0.86 -21.88 -2.55
N HIS A 145 -2.02 -21.45 -2.08
CA HIS A 145 -2.97 -20.61 -2.83
C HIS A 145 -2.80 -19.15 -2.43
N TYR A 146 -2.69 -18.27 -3.41
CA TYR A 146 -2.46 -16.84 -3.23
C TYR A 146 -3.59 -16.05 -3.87
N GLN A 147 -4.25 -15.19 -3.08
CA GLN A 147 -5.35 -14.36 -3.54
C GLN A 147 -5.23 -12.95 -2.99
N PHE A 148 -5.19 -11.94 -3.87
CA PHE A 148 -5.10 -10.53 -3.45
C PHE A 148 -5.41 -9.53 -4.59
N LYS A 149 -5.68 -8.27 -4.23
CA LYS A 149 -5.80 -7.17 -5.18
C LYS A 149 -4.47 -6.47 -5.41
N SER A 150 -4.18 -6.12 -6.66
CA SER A 150 -3.02 -5.32 -7.02
C SER A 150 -3.40 -4.14 -7.91
N VAL A 151 -2.87 -2.97 -7.59
CA VAL A 151 -3.03 -1.76 -8.40
C VAL A 151 -1.77 -1.53 -9.22
N ARG A 152 -1.95 -1.17 -10.50
CA ARG A 152 -0.89 -0.72 -11.39
C ARG A 152 -1.05 0.78 -11.63
N VAL A 153 0.06 1.51 -11.53
CA VAL A 153 0.15 2.91 -11.96
C VAL A 153 1.28 3.07 -12.96
N ASN A 154 1.00 3.77 -14.05
CA ASN A 154 1.93 3.97 -15.17
C ASN A 154 2.46 5.40 -15.27
N LEU A 155 1.72 6.38 -14.75
CA LEU A 155 1.99 7.80 -14.92
C LEU A 155 2.20 8.48 -13.57
N LEU A 156 3.06 9.49 -13.52
CA LEU A 156 3.30 10.27 -12.29
C LEU A 156 2.03 11.02 -11.87
N GLU A 157 1.23 11.50 -12.83
CA GLU A 157 0.02 12.27 -12.53
C GLU A 157 -1.05 11.44 -11.82
N GLN A 158 -0.97 10.11 -11.88
CA GLN A 158 -1.89 9.20 -11.20
C GLN A 158 -1.54 8.99 -9.71
N VAL A 159 -0.43 9.57 -9.23
CA VAL A 159 0.02 9.41 -7.84
C VAL A 159 0.20 10.77 -7.18
N LEU A 160 -0.45 10.96 -6.03
CA LEU A 160 -0.13 12.03 -5.10
C LEU A 160 0.49 11.42 -3.85
N VAL A 161 1.58 12.00 -3.37
CA VAL A 161 2.25 11.61 -2.12
C VAL A 161 2.07 12.71 -1.10
N ASN A 162 1.45 12.38 0.03
CA ASN A 162 1.09 13.33 1.09
C ASN A 162 0.33 14.56 0.53
N GLY A 163 -0.60 14.30 -0.41
CA GLY A 163 -1.40 15.32 -1.10
C GLY A 163 -0.69 16.08 -2.23
N ASN A 164 0.59 15.84 -2.48
CA ASN A 164 1.38 16.57 -3.48
C ASN A 164 1.66 15.72 -4.72
N VAL A 165 1.69 16.35 -5.89
CA VAL A 165 2.11 15.70 -7.15
C VAL A 165 3.56 15.24 -7.02
N VAL A 166 3.84 14.02 -7.51
CA VAL A 166 5.21 13.50 -7.54
C VAL A 166 6.09 14.38 -8.43
N SER A 167 7.22 14.86 -7.87
CA SER A 167 8.16 15.70 -8.63
C SER A 167 8.68 14.98 -9.88
N PRO A 168 8.77 15.66 -11.04
CA PRO A 168 9.36 15.09 -12.26
C PRO A 168 10.81 14.61 -12.08
N ASN A 169 11.53 15.09 -11.07
CA ASN A 169 12.88 14.62 -10.73
C ASN A 169 12.90 13.14 -10.29
N PHE A 170 11.77 12.61 -9.84
CA PHE A 170 11.59 11.20 -9.52
C PHE A 170 11.11 10.36 -10.72
N ALA A 171 10.86 10.96 -11.88
CA ALA A 171 10.50 10.20 -13.07
C ALA A 171 11.70 9.39 -13.58
N ILE A 172 11.45 8.16 -14.03
CA ILE A 172 12.42 7.29 -14.69
C ILE A 172 12.21 7.42 -16.20
N ARG A 173 13.09 8.18 -16.87
CA ARG A 173 12.99 8.47 -18.32
C ARG A 173 13.14 7.23 -19.22
N GLU A 174 13.76 6.16 -18.74
CA GLU A 174 13.94 4.91 -19.52
C GLU A 174 12.64 4.09 -19.69
N SER A 175 11.55 4.46 -19.02
CA SER A 175 10.30 3.69 -18.98
C SER A 175 9.40 3.89 -20.21
N ILE A 176 9.68 4.91 -21.03
CA ILE A 176 8.84 5.27 -22.20
C ILE A 176 8.86 4.18 -23.28
N LEU A 177 9.89 3.32 -23.30
CA LEU A 177 10.03 2.25 -24.30
C LEU A 177 9.29 0.93 -23.96
N PHE A 178 8.89 0.70 -22.69
CA PHE A 178 8.25 -0.56 -22.30
C PHE A 178 6.72 -0.52 -22.29
N ALA A 179 6.10 0.65 -22.44
CA ALA A 179 4.64 0.79 -22.49
C ALA A 179 4.02 0.33 -23.83
N GLN A 180 4.83 0.08 -24.87
CA GLN A 180 4.34 -0.27 -26.21
C GLN A 180 4.37 -1.77 -26.56
N SER A 181 4.88 -2.67 -25.71
CA SER A 181 5.17 -4.04 -26.15
C SER A 181 4.29 -5.16 -25.58
N ARG A 182 3.27 -4.90 -24.76
CA ARG A 182 2.32 -5.95 -24.31
C ARG A 182 0.90 -5.40 -24.11
N ALA A 183 0.19 -5.31 -25.22
CA ALA A 183 -1.28 -5.43 -25.27
C ALA A 183 -1.64 -6.91 -25.33
#